data_AF-F3GH33-F1
#
_entry.id   AF-F3GH33-F1
#
_cell.length_a   1.000
_cell.length_b   1.000
_cell.length_c   1.000
_cell.angle_alpha   90.00
_cell.angle_beta   90.00
_cell.angle_gamma   90.00
#
_symmetry.space_group_name_H-M   'P 1'
#
loop_
_entity.id
_entity.type
_entity.pdbx_description
1 polymer ?
#
loop_
_entity_poly.entity_id
_entity_poly.type
_entity_poly.pdbx_seq_one_letter_code
_entity_poly.pdbx_strand_id
1 'polypeptide(L)' 'MGIQDNSALILIDLQQGIHHPKLGRRNNPLAESHVSALLDAWRQSGRPVIHVRL' A
#
# COMPACT_ATOMS: atom_id res chain seq x y z
N MET A 1 -13.42 10.70 -12.53
CA MET A 1 -12.05 11.15 -12.84
C MET A 1 -11.16 9.92 -12.82
N GLY A 2 -10.58 9.55 -13.96
CA GLY A 2 -9.75 8.34 -14.09
C GLY A 2 -8.35 8.56 -13.52
N ILE A 3 -7.59 7.48 -13.36
CA ILE A 3 -6.19 7.54 -12.95
C ILE A 3 -5.34 7.88 -14.18
N GLN A 4 -4.43 8.86 -14.08
CA GLN A 4 -3.55 9.27 -15.18
C GLN A 4 -2.44 8.24 -15.43
N ASP A 5 -1.99 8.07 -16.67
CA ASP A 5 -0.97 7.08 -17.03
C ASP A 5 0.33 7.25 -16.23
N ASN A 6 0.70 8.48 -15.88
CA ASN A 6 1.91 8.81 -15.13
C ASN A 6 1.76 8.76 -13.59
N SER A 7 0.60 8.40 -13.02
CA SER A 7 0.49 8.40 -11.55
C SER A 7 1.31 7.27 -10.90
N ALA A 8 1.85 7.57 -9.72
CA ALA A 8 2.63 6.63 -8.92
C ALA A 8 1.81 6.05 -7.76
N LEU A 9 2.15 4.83 -7.33
CA LEU A 9 1.69 4.24 -6.08
C LEU A 9 2.75 4.47 -4.99
N ILE A 10 2.37 5.12 -3.89
CA ILE A 10 3.24 5.35 -2.74
C ILE A 10 2.72 4.56 -1.55
N LEU A 11 3.50 3.59 -1.08
CA LEU A 11 3.22 2.80 0.12
C LEU A 11 4.02 3.37 1.29
N ILE A 12 3.32 3.83 2.34
CA ILE A 12 3.94 4.49 3.49
C ILE A 12 3.87 3.55 4.69
N ASP A 13 5.04 3.25 5.28
CA ASP A 13 5.20 2.53 6.55
C ASP A 13 4.41 1.21 6.67
N LEU A 14 4.27 0.49 5.54
CA LEU A 14 3.70 -0.85 5.51
C LEU A 14 4.71 -1.87 6.04
N GLN A 15 4.91 -1.84 7.36
CA GLN A 15 5.90 -2.63 8.09
C GLN A 15 5.21 -3.53 9.13
N GLN A 16 5.90 -4.60 9.55
CA GLN A 16 5.39 -5.55 10.54
C GLN A 16 5.09 -4.91 11.91
N GLY A 17 5.73 -3.77 12.23
CA GLY A 17 5.50 -3.04 13.47
C GLY A 17 4.05 -2.61 13.70
N ILE A 18 3.25 -2.51 12.64
CA ILE A 18 1.82 -2.16 12.73
C ILE A 18 0.97 -3.23 13.43
N HIS A 19 1.48 -4.45 13.54
CA HIS A 19 0.84 -5.55 14.27
C HIS A 19 1.16 -5.56 15.76
N HIS A 20 1.96 -4.60 16.26
CA HIS A 20 2.34 -4.58 17.66
C HIS A 20 1.11 -4.36 18.57
N PRO A 21 0.85 -5.21 19.58
CA PRO A 21 -0.37 -5.15 20.40
C PRO A 21 -0.64 -3.80 21.08
N LYS A 22 0.42 -3.05 21.44
CA LYS A 22 0.32 -1.68 21.99
C LYS A 22 -0.46 -0.69 21.10
N LEU A 23 -0.58 -0.96 19.80
CA LEU A 23 -1.31 -0.11 18.84
C LEU A 23 -2.83 -0.38 18.84
N GLY A 24 -3.30 -1.34 19.63
CA GLY A 24 -4.71 -1.69 19.72
C GLY A 24 -5.22 -2.46 18.49
N ARG A 25 -6.55 -2.49 18.34
CA ARG A 25 -7.21 -3.24 17.27
C ARG A 25 -7.12 -2.47 15.93
N ARG A 26 -6.83 -3.20 14.85
CA ARG A 26 -6.88 -2.68 13.48
C ARG A 26 -8.31 -2.25 13.12
N ASN A 27 -8.44 -1.09 12.48
CA ASN A 27 -9.71 -0.60 11.93
C ASN A 27 -9.97 -1.11 10.50
N ASN A 28 -8.92 -1.46 9.75
CA ASN A 28 -9.01 -2.00 8.40
C ASN A 28 -8.24 -3.33 8.29
N PRO A 29 -8.89 -4.47 8.57
CA PRO A 29 -8.25 -5.79 8.56
C PRO A 29 -7.92 -6.32 7.15
N LEU A 30 -8.45 -5.68 6.09
CA LEU A 30 -8.20 -6.05 4.69
C LEU A 30 -7.20 -5.10 4.01
N ALA A 31 -6.56 -4.20 4.77
CA ALA A 31 -5.67 -3.19 4.23
C ALA A 31 -4.54 -3.82 3.41
N GLU A 32 -3.90 -4.86 3.95
CA GLU A 32 -2.78 -5.55 3.32
C GLU A 32 -3.20 -6.26 2.02
N SER A 33 -4.38 -6.87 1.98
CA SER A 33 -4.92 -7.49 0.75
C SER A 33 -5.23 -6.45 -0.34
N HIS A 34 -5.81 -5.30 0.02
CA HIS A 34 -6.08 -4.23 -0.94
C HIS A 34 -4.78 -3.61 -1.46
N VAL A 35 -3.78 -3.43 -0.59
CA VAL A 35 -2.45 -2.96 -0.99
C VAL A 35 -1.81 -3.94 -1.95
N SER A 36 -1.91 -5.26 -1.72
CA SER A 36 -1.39 -6.27 -2.65
C SER A 36 -2.02 -6.12 -4.04
N ALA A 37 -3.35 -6.01 -4.12
CA ALA A 37 -4.05 -5.84 -5.39
C ALA A 37 -3.65 -4.56 -6.14
N LEU A 38 -3.50 -3.45 -5.42
CA LEU A 38 -3.01 -2.19 -5.99
C LEU A 38 -1.56 -2.31 -6.48
N LEU A 39 -0.70 -2.95 -5.69
CA LEU A 39 0.70 -3.16 -6.01
C LEU A 39 0.85 -4.00 -7.28
N ASP A 40 0.06 -5.07 -7.41
CA ASP A 40 0.05 -5.92 -8.60
C ASP A 40 -0.43 -5.16 -9.83
N ALA A 41 -1.52 -4.41 -9.72
CA ALA A 41 -2.04 -3.59 -10.82
C ALA A 41 -1.01 -2.55 -11.29
N TRP A 42 -0.34 -1.85 -10.37
CA TRP A 42 0.69 -0.86 -10.73
C TRP A 42 1.89 -1.50 -11.40
N ARG A 43 2.38 -2.64 -10.88
CA ARG A 43 3.49 -3.38 -11.47
C ARG A 43 3.15 -3.89 -12.88
N GLN A 44 1.96 -4.46 -13.07
CA GLN A 44 1.50 -4.96 -14.37
C GLN A 44 1.37 -3.84 -15.40
N SER A 45 0.96 -2.64 -14.96
CA SER A 45 0.87 -1.46 -15.82
C SER A 45 2.22 -0.75 -16.06
N GLY A 46 3.32 -1.22 -15.47
CA GLY A 46 4.64 -0.59 -15.61
C GLY A 46 4.76 0.79 -14.94
N ARG A 47 3.84 1.12 -14.03
CA ARG A 47 3.76 2.45 -13.40
C ARG A 47 4.63 2.54 -12.15
N PRO A 48 5.09 3.74 -11.75
CA PRO A 48 6.01 3.87 -10.63
C PRO A 48 5.43 3.38 -9.31
N VAL A 49 6.23 2.65 -8.54
CA VAL A 49 5.92 2.20 -7.18
C VAL A 49 7.02 2.65 -6.23
N ILE A 50 6.66 3.41 -5.20
CA ILE A 50 7.58 3.90 -4.15
C ILE A 50 7.18 3.28 -2.82
N HIS A 51 8.17 2.76 -2.09
CA HIS A 51 8.02 2.30 -0.72
C HIS A 51 8.75 3.27 0.21
N VAL A 52 7.98 3.99 1.04
CA VAL A 52 8.52 4.85 2.10
C VAL A 52 8.61 4.02 3.38
N ARG A 53 9.76 4.09 4.04
CA ARG A 53 10.02 3.43 5.32
C ARG A 53 10.67 4.44 6.26
N LEU A 54 10.04 4.68 7.39
CA LEU A 54 10.61 5.35 8.55
C LEU A 54 11.14 4.35 9.59
#